data_AF-A0A317E1E3-F1
#
_entry.id   AF-A0A317E1E3-F1
#
_cell.length_a   1.000
_cell.length_b   1.000
_cell.length_c   1.000
_cell.angle_alpha   90.00
_cell.angle_beta   90.00
_cell.angle_gamma   90.00
#
_symmetry.space_group_name_H-M   'P 1'
#
loop_
_entity.id
_entity.type
_entity.pdbx_description
1 polymer ?
#
loop_
_entity_poly.entity_id
_entity_poly.type
_entity_poly.pdbx_seq_one_letter_code
_entity_poly.pdbx_strand_id
1 'polypeptide(L)' 'MAEPPDWRLQQTERALNRLERQGFAWEFLRRNPEYRSEYDRLRSVLASGPDASHRSAAPQWGLRFPDRSRPLPS' A
#
# COMPACT_ATOMS: atom_id res chain seq x y z
N MET A 1 -8.35 2.76 -31.12
CA MET A 1 -8.54 2.90 -29.67
C MET A 1 -9.86 2.24 -29.35
N ALA A 2 -9.88 1.21 -28.49
CA ALA A 2 -11.13 0.59 -28.07
C ALA A 2 -11.90 1.53 -27.14
N GLU A 3 -13.22 1.60 -27.30
CA GLU A 3 -14.07 2.38 -26.40
C GLU A 3 -14.01 1.75 -24.99
N PRO A 4 -13.85 2.56 -23.93
CA PRO A 4 -13.80 2.02 -22.58
C PRO A 4 -15.13 1.33 -22.25
N PRO A 5 -15.10 0.13 -21.65
CA PRO A 5 -16.32 -0.59 -21.31
C PRO A 5 -17.20 0.25 -20.38
N ASP A 6 -18.52 0.23 -20.60
CA ASP A 6 -19.46 0.89 -19.71
C ASP A 6 -19.36 0.26 -18.32
N TRP A 7 -18.89 1.07 -17.37
CA TRP A 7 -18.63 0.67 -15.99
C TRP A 7 -19.91 0.39 -15.19
N ARG A 8 -21.08 0.81 -15.70
CA ARG A 8 -22.39 0.56 -15.09
C ARG A 8 -23.01 -0.77 -15.48
N LEU A 9 -22.44 -1.47 -16.46
CA LEU A 9 -22.86 -2.83 -16.78
C LEU A 9 -22.50 -3.76 -15.60
N GLN A 10 -23.46 -4.57 -15.15
CA GLN A 10 -23.24 -5.54 -14.06
C GLN A 10 -22.02 -6.44 -14.29
N GLN A 11 -21.72 -6.81 -15.53
CA GLN A 11 -20.55 -7.63 -15.87
C GLN A 11 -19.24 -6.87 -15.63
N THR A 12 -19.17 -5.59 -16.02
CA THR A 12 -18.03 -4.72 -15.77
C THR A 12 -17.88 -4.47 -14.27
N GLU A 13 -18.96 -4.19 -13.55
CA GLU A 13 -18.96 -4.01 -12.11
C GLU A 13 -18.44 -5.27 -11.37
N ARG A 14 -18.89 -6.47 -11.77
CA ARG A 14 -18.39 -7.74 -11.23
C ARG A 14 -16.90 -7.95 -11.52
N ALA A 15 -16.43 -7.55 -12.71
CA ALA A 15 -15.01 -7.62 -13.06
C ALA A 15 -14.18 -6.63 -12.23
N LEU A 16 -14.67 -5.40 -12.03
CA LEU A 16 -14.04 -4.38 -11.19
C LEU A 16 -14.01 -4.81 -9.71
N ASN A 17 -15.07 -5.43 -9.21
CA ASN A 17 -15.13 -5.96 -7.84
C ASN A 17 -14.21 -7.16 -7.59
N ARG A 18 -13.74 -7.83 -8.65
CA ARG A 18 -12.70 -8.87 -8.57
C ARG A 18 -11.29 -8.29 -8.54
N LEU A 19 -11.13 -7.00 -8.86
CA LEU A 19 -9.83 -6.36 -8.76
C LEU A 19 -9.38 -6.34 -7.30
N GLU A 20 -8.10 -6.59 -7.11
CA GLU A 20 -7.48 -6.66 -5.80
C GLU A 20 -7.42 -5.25 -5.19
N ARG A 21 -8.42 -4.92 -4.37
CA ARG A 21 -8.60 -3.58 -3.76
C ARG A 21 -7.37 -3.11 -2.98
N GLN A 22 -6.65 -4.06 -2.40
CA GLN A 22 -5.44 -3.86 -1.61
C GLN A 22 -4.29 -3.33 -2.48
N GLY A 23 -4.02 -3.96 -3.62
CA GLY A 23 -3.05 -3.47 -4.60
C GLY A 23 -3.43 -2.10 -5.18
N PHE A 24 -4.72 -1.82 -5.37
CA PHE A 24 -5.17 -0.51 -5.84
C PHE A 24 -4.92 0.59 -4.78
N ALA A 25 -5.26 0.33 -3.52
CA ALA A 25 -4.94 1.23 -2.41
C ALA A 25 -3.42 1.47 -2.29
N TRP A 26 -2.62 0.42 -2.50
CA TRP A 26 -1.17 0.52 -2.50
C TRP A 26 -0.62 1.38 -3.65
N GLU A 27 -1.20 1.29 -4.84
CA GLU A 27 -0.84 2.14 -5.98
C GLU A 27 -1.09 3.64 -5.71
N PHE A 28 -2.13 3.99 -4.95
CA PHE A 28 -2.36 5.37 -4.52
C PHE A 28 -1.29 5.84 -3.54
N LEU A 29 -0.97 5.03 -2.52
CA LEU A 29 0.04 5.37 -1.53
C LEU A 29 1.41 5.58 -2.17
N ARG A 30 1.87 4.65 -3.02
CA ARG A 30 3.20 4.77 -3.67
C ARG A 30 3.33 5.99 -4.60
N ARG A 31 2.21 6.57 -5.07
CA ARG A 31 2.18 7.75 -5.93
C ARG A 31 2.01 9.05 -5.14
N ASN A 32 1.64 8.97 -3.85
CA ASN A 32 1.53 10.14 -2.99
C ASN A 32 2.94 10.66 -2.63
N PRO A 33 3.30 11.92 -2.96
CA PRO A 33 4.62 12.47 -2.66
C PRO A 33 4.92 12.59 -1.16
N GLU A 34 3.92 12.86 -0.33
CA GLU A 34 4.06 12.96 1.13
C GLU A 34 4.40 11.59 1.73
N TYR A 35 3.66 10.55 1.31
CA TYR A 35 3.93 9.17 1.71
C TYR A 35 5.36 8.75 1.33
N ARG A 36 5.82 9.09 0.12
CA ARG A 36 7.18 8.76 -0.34
C ARG A 36 8.25 9.44 0.51
N SER A 37 8.09 10.73 0.78
CA SER A 37 9.03 11.48 1.63
C SER A 37 9.12 10.90 3.03
N GLU A 38 7.99 10.55 3.62
CA GLU A 38 7.95 9.97 4.96
C GLU A 38 8.51 8.54 4.98
N TYR A 39 8.18 7.72 3.99
CA TYR A 39 8.75 6.37 3.84
C TYR A 39 10.27 6.41 3.69
N ASP A 40 10.81 7.33 2.88
CA ASP A 40 12.26 7.48 2.72
C ASP A 40 12.93 7.93 4.02
N ARG A 41 12.30 8.86 4.76
CA ARG A 41 12.77 9.28 6.10
C ARG A 41 12.82 8.11 7.08
N LEU A 42 11.76 7.31 7.15
CA LEU A 42 11.68 6.13 8.01
C LEU A 42 12.71 5.06 7.62
N ARG A 43 12.88 4.83 6.32
CA ARG A 43 13.86 3.89 5.78
C ARG A 43 15.29 4.28 6.14
N SER A 44 15.63 5.57 6.08
CA SER A 44 16.94 6.08 6.50
C SER A 44 17.18 5.91 8.01
N VAL A 45 16.14 6.08 8.83
CA VAL A 45 16.22 5.85 10.29
C VAL A 45 16.47 4.37 10.60
N LEU A 46 15.73 3.45 9.98
CA LEU A 46 15.94 2.00 10.15
C LEU A 46 17.34 1.53 9.75
N ALA A 47 17.91 2.11 8.69
CA ALA A 47 19.27 1.79 8.26
C ALA A 47 20.31 2.17 9.34
N SER A 48 19.96 3.07 10.26
CA SER A 48 20.81 3.52 11.36
C SER A 48 20.57 2.73 12.68
N GLY A 49 19.55 1.87 12.73
CA GLY A 49 19.20 1.05 13.90
C GLY A 49 17.68 0.80 14.00
N PRO A 50 17.24 -0.29 14.66
CA PRO A 50 15.82 -0.64 14.75
C PRO A 50 15.10 0.25 15.78
N ASP A 51 14.80 1.49 15.41
CA ASP A 51 13.95 2.36 16.22
C ASP A 51 12.47 2.14 15.91
N ALA A 52 11.64 2.22 16.95
CA ALA A 52 10.20 1.98 16.97
C ALA A 52 9.35 2.91 16.07
N SER A 53 9.97 3.81 15.30
CA SER A 53 9.34 4.86 14.48
C SER A 53 8.40 4.35 13.38
N HIS A 54 8.52 3.08 12.96
CA HIS A 54 7.60 2.49 11.97
C HIS A 54 6.16 2.39 12.49
N ARG A 55 6.01 2.22 13.80
CA ARG A 55 4.71 1.97 14.41
C ARG A 55 3.89 3.24 14.58
N SER A 56 4.54 4.40 14.71
CA SER A 56 3.88 5.71 14.82
C SER A 56 3.42 6.25 13.47
N ALA A 57 4.13 5.95 12.38
CA ALA A 57 3.83 6.51 11.07
C ALA A 57 2.88 5.66 10.21
N ALA A 58 2.79 4.34 10.44
CA ALA A 58 1.92 3.48 9.64
C ALA A 58 0.39 3.77 9.80
N PRO A 59 -0.13 4.04 11.02
CA PRO A 59 -1.58 4.25 11.21
C PRO A 59 -2.13 5.48 10.47
N GLN A 60 -1.34 6.55 10.31
CA GLN A 60 -1.79 7.76 9.61
C GLN A 60 -2.04 7.52 8.10
N TRP A 61 -1.37 6.51 7.52
CA TRP A 61 -1.54 6.07 6.14
C TRP A 61 -2.52 4.89 6.00
N GLY A 62 -3.18 4.48 7.09
CA GLY A 62 -4.05 3.30 7.12
C GLY A 62 -3.29 1.98 6.98
N LEU A 63 -1.97 1.97 7.18
CA LEU A 63 -1.13 0.79 7.08
C LEU A 63 -1.01 0.08 8.43
N ARG A 64 -0.97 -1.26 8.38
CA ARG A 64 -0.72 -2.10 9.53
C ARG A 64 0.33 -3.14 9.19
N PHE A 65 1.49 -3.03 9.83
CA PHE A 65 2.58 -3.99 9.66
C PHE A 65 2.53 -5.05 10.77
N PRO A 66 2.88 -6.31 10.48
CA PRO A 66 3.10 -7.31 11.52
C PRO A 66 4.25 -6.88 12.44
N ASP A 67 4.08 -7.10 13.74
CA ASP A 67 5.07 -6.84 14.79
C ASP A 67 6.44 -7.48 14.55
N ARG A 68 6.47 -8.58 13.79
CA ARG A 68 7.68 -9.34 13.46
C ARG A 68 7.60 -9.79 12.01
N SER A 69 8.73 -9.73 11.31
CA SER A 69 8.90 -10.44 10.04
C SER A 69 8.58 -11.90 10.27
N ARG A 70 7.62 -12.44 9.52
CA ARG A 70 7.35 -13.88 9.53
C ARG A 70 8.66 -14.59 9.17
N PRO A 71 9.15 -15.55 9.98
CA PRO A 71 10.32 -16.33 9.61
C PRO A 71 10.03 -16.99 8.26
N LEU A 72 10.92 -16.77 7.28
CA LEU A 72 10.88 -17.55 6.05
C LEU A 72 11.11 -19.01 6.46
N PRO A 73 10.22 -19.95 6.12
CA PRO A 73 10.48 -21.37 6.37
C PRO A 73 11.75 -21.76 5.58
N SER A 74 12.68 -22.40 6.30
CA SER A 74 13.93 -22.95 5.76
C SER A 74 13.67 -24.14 4.84
#